data_AF-X5DB55-F1
#
_entry.id   AF-X5DB55-F1
#
_cell.length_a   1.000
_cell.length_b   1.000
_cell.length_c   1.000
_cell.angle_alpha   90.00
_cell.angle_beta   90.00
_cell.angle_gamma   90.00
#
_symmetry.space_group_name_H-M   'P 1'
#
loop_
_entity.id
_entity.type
_entity.pdbx_description
1 polymer ?
#
loop_
_entity_poly.entity_id
_entity_poly.type
_entity_poly.pdbx_seq_one_letter_code
_entity_poly.pdbx_strand_id
1 'polypeptide(L)'
;MVKISLDNVKLLVDVDKDPFFKPSTTTVGDILTKDALEFIVLLHRTFNGKRKQLLENRQVVQKKLDSGSYQLDFLPETESIRNDPTWQGPILAPGLIKRSTEITGPPLRNMLINALNAPVNTYMTDFEDSASPTWNNMVYGQVNLYDAIRNKINFDTPRKSYELNGNVADLPTIIVRPRGWHMVEKHLYVDDEPISASLFDFGLYFYHNAKELINLGKGPYFYLPKMEHHLEAKLWNDVFCVAQDFIGIPRGTIRATVLIETLPAAFQMEEIIYQLRQHSSGL
;
A
#
# COMPACT_ATOMS: atom_id res chain seq x y z
N MET A 1 10.70 -23.53 -2.85
CA MET A 1 9.38 -23.06 -2.36
C MET A 1 9.64 -22.13 -1.18
N VAL A 2 9.13 -20.89 -1.21
CA VAL A 2 9.34 -19.95 -0.10
C VAL A 2 8.55 -20.46 1.12
N LYS A 3 9.17 -20.48 2.29
CA LYS A 3 8.56 -21.05 3.50
C LYS A 3 7.52 -20.09 4.09
N ILE A 4 6.26 -20.52 4.11
CA ILE A 4 5.14 -19.83 4.76
C ILE A 4 5.08 -20.34 6.22
N SER A 5 5.96 -19.85 7.07
CA SER A 5 5.99 -20.19 8.49
C SER A 5 6.54 -19.03 9.31
N LEU A 6 6.13 -18.96 10.58
CA LEU A 6 6.64 -17.95 11.51
C LEU A 6 8.00 -18.30 12.15
N ASP A 7 8.66 -19.36 11.70
CA ASP A 7 10.03 -19.66 12.08
C ASP A 7 10.93 -18.44 11.85
N ASN A 8 11.78 -18.10 12.83
CA ASN A 8 12.65 -16.93 12.83
C ASN A 8 11.94 -15.58 12.67
N VAL A 9 10.67 -15.50 13.06
CA VAL A 9 9.93 -14.24 13.14
C VAL A 9 9.90 -13.75 14.57
N LYS A 10 10.29 -12.48 14.80
CA LYS A 10 10.33 -11.86 16.12
C LYS A 10 9.59 -10.53 16.09
N LEU A 11 8.55 -10.40 16.91
CA LEU A 11 7.90 -9.14 17.18
C LEU A 11 8.55 -8.52 18.44
N LEU A 12 9.11 -7.32 18.31
CA LEU A 12 9.89 -6.65 19.37
C LEU A 12 9.05 -5.64 20.17
N VAL A 13 7.74 -5.83 20.18
CA VAL A 13 6.75 -4.97 20.82
C VAL A 13 5.63 -5.82 21.38
N ASP A 14 5.04 -5.35 22.46
CA ASP A 14 3.85 -5.97 23.02
C ASP A 14 2.63 -5.71 22.13
N VAL A 15 1.73 -6.70 22.09
CA VAL A 15 0.46 -6.60 21.38
C VAL A 15 -0.63 -6.25 22.38
N ASP A 16 -1.27 -5.10 22.17
CA ASP A 16 -2.38 -4.66 22.99
C ASP A 16 -3.54 -5.67 22.91
N LYS A 17 -3.97 -6.13 24.10
CA LYS A 17 -5.01 -7.15 24.25
C LYS A 17 -6.43 -6.57 24.31
N ASP A 18 -6.53 -5.28 24.61
CA ASP A 18 -7.79 -4.58 24.77
C ASP A 18 -8.04 -3.62 23.59
N PRO A 19 -9.30 -3.45 23.16
CA PRO A 19 -9.63 -2.48 22.11
C PRO A 19 -9.33 -1.05 22.59
N PHE A 20 -8.59 -0.30 21.78
CA PHE A 20 -8.25 1.09 22.10
C PHE A 20 -9.43 2.05 21.91
N PHE A 21 -10.32 1.76 20.97
CA PHE A 21 -11.45 2.63 20.62
C PHE A 21 -12.78 1.94 20.92
N LYS A 22 -13.57 2.49 21.85
CA LYS A 22 -14.95 2.05 22.08
C LYS A 22 -15.91 2.77 21.13
N PRO A 23 -16.99 2.12 20.64
CA PRO A 23 -17.46 0.77 21.00
C PRO A 23 -16.83 -0.37 20.19
N SER A 24 -15.81 -0.10 19.36
CA SER A 24 -15.12 -1.16 18.63
C SER A 24 -14.52 -2.20 19.58
N THR A 25 -14.58 -3.45 19.16
CA THR A 25 -13.98 -4.59 19.85
C THR A 25 -12.70 -5.06 19.16
N THR A 26 -12.27 -4.38 18.09
CA THR A 26 -11.09 -4.74 17.31
C THR A 26 -9.83 -4.37 18.07
N THR A 27 -8.93 -5.34 18.18
CA THR A 27 -7.63 -5.23 18.86
C THR A 27 -6.49 -5.30 17.85
N VAL A 28 -5.27 -5.03 18.31
CA VAL A 28 -4.08 -5.28 17.48
C VAL A 28 -3.92 -6.78 17.17
N GLY A 29 -4.37 -7.67 18.06
CA GLY A 29 -4.35 -9.12 17.84
C GLY A 29 -5.21 -9.57 16.65
N ASP A 30 -6.30 -8.85 16.36
CA ASP A 30 -7.16 -9.13 15.20
C ASP A 30 -6.50 -8.72 13.87
N ILE A 31 -5.48 -7.86 13.93
CA ILE A 31 -4.68 -7.44 12.77
C ILE A 31 -3.43 -8.32 12.63
N LEU A 32 -2.74 -8.61 13.72
CA LEU A 32 -1.52 -9.42 13.75
C LEU A 32 -1.84 -10.90 14.02
N THR A 33 -2.87 -11.42 13.33
CA THR A 33 -3.21 -12.84 13.39
C THR A 33 -2.08 -13.68 12.81
N LYS A 34 -2.01 -14.96 13.20
CA LYS A 34 -1.03 -15.90 12.67
C LYS A 34 -1.00 -15.90 11.14
N ASP A 35 -2.16 -16.01 10.50
CA ASP A 35 -2.27 -16.13 9.05
C ASP A 35 -1.90 -14.82 8.33
N ALA A 36 -2.23 -13.66 8.93
CA ALA A 36 -1.80 -12.36 8.41
C ALA A 36 -0.27 -12.19 8.50
N LEU A 37 0.34 -12.62 9.61
CA LEU A 37 1.78 -12.61 9.79
C LEU A 37 2.48 -13.57 8.80
N GLU A 38 1.94 -14.78 8.62
CA GLU A 38 2.47 -15.75 7.64
C GLU A 38 2.42 -15.20 6.22
N PHE A 39 1.35 -14.47 5.87
CA PHE A 39 1.23 -13.79 4.59
C PHE A 39 2.29 -12.70 4.37
N ILE A 40 2.46 -11.76 5.31
CA ILE A 40 3.46 -10.69 5.13
C ILE A 40 4.89 -11.24 5.18
N VAL A 41 5.14 -12.31 5.93
CA VAL A 41 6.42 -13.04 5.95
C VAL A 41 6.69 -13.71 4.61
N LEU A 42 5.69 -14.33 3.98
CA LEU A 42 5.80 -14.85 2.62
C LEU A 42 6.20 -13.74 1.65
N LEU A 43 5.53 -12.58 1.69
CA LEU A 43 5.88 -11.45 0.83
C LEU A 43 7.32 -11.00 1.07
N HIS A 44 7.72 -10.83 2.33
CA HIS A 44 9.09 -10.40 2.68
C HIS A 44 10.14 -11.39 2.17
N ARG A 45 10.01 -12.68 2.49
CA ARG A 45 10.96 -13.71 2.04
C ARG A 45 11.03 -13.83 0.52
N THR A 46 9.93 -13.57 -0.18
CA THR A 46 9.89 -13.64 -1.64
C THR A 46 10.54 -12.41 -2.29
N PHE A 47 10.31 -11.21 -1.74
CA PHE A 47 10.56 -9.96 -2.46
C PHE A 47 11.63 -9.06 -1.85
N ASN A 48 12.01 -9.25 -0.58
CA ASN A 48 12.94 -8.35 0.10
C ASN A 48 14.34 -8.35 -0.55
N GLY A 49 14.81 -9.50 -1.03
CA GLY A 49 16.06 -9.58 -1.79
C GLY A 49 16.04 -8.70 -3.03
N LYS A 50 14.95 -8.74 -3.81
CA LYS A 50 14.79 -7.89 -4.99
C LYS A 50 14.65 -6.41 -4.62
N ARG A 51 13.92 -6.09 -3.54
CA ARG A 51 13.81 -4.72 -3.00
C ARG A 51 15.19 -4.14 -2.69
N LYS A 52 16.02 -4.86 -1.93
CA LYS A 52 17.39 -4.42 -1.56
C LYS A 52 18.26 -4.21 -2.79
N GLN A 53 18.21 -5.12 -3.77
CA GLN A 53 18.91 -4.95 -5.04
C GLN A 53 18.49 -3.66 -5.77
N LEU A 54 17.19 -3.35 -5.80
CA LEU A 54 16.70 -2.12 -6.45
C LEU A 54 17.15 -0.86 -5.70
N LEU A 55 17.17 -0.88 -4.36
CA LEU A 55 17.70 0.22 -3.55
C LEU A 55 19.21 0.43 -3.74
N GLU A 56 19.97 -0.66 -3.88
CA GLU A 56 21.40 -0.59 -4.22
C GLU A 56 21.59 0.00 -5.63
N ASN A 57 20.75 -0.37 -6.59
CA ASN A 57 20.78 0.20 -7.93
C ASN A 57 20.53 1.72 -7.93
N ARG A 58 19.66 2.25 -7.05
CA ARG A 58 19.50 3.71 -6.88
C ARG A 58 20.84 4.38 -6.56
N GLN A 59 21.61 3.81 -5.63
CA GLN A 59 22.92 4.33 -5.25
C GLN A 59 23.94 4.25 -6.40
N VAL A 60 23.88 3.20 -7.21
CA VAL A 60 24.74 3.07 -8.41
C VAL A 60 24.40 4.13 -9.44
N VAL A 61 23.10 4.35 -9.72
CA VAL A 61 22.65 5.38 -10.66
C VAL A 61 23.02 6.78 -10.15
N GLN A 62 22.79 7.07 -8.88
CA GLN A 62 23.14 8.36 -8.28
C GLN A 62 24.65 8.67 -8.42
N LYS A 63 25.54 7.71 -8.13
CA LYS A 63 26.99 7.90 -8.31
C LYS A 63 27.37 8.24 -9.76
N LYS A 64 26.69 7.64 -10.74
CA LYS A 64 26.94 7.95 -12.16
C LYS A 64 26.47 9.37 -12.51
N LEU A 65 25.30 9.78 -12.00
CA LEU A 65 24.79 11.15 -12.15
C LEU A 65 25.76 12.17 -11.54
N ASP A 66 26.19 11.93 -10.30
CA ASP A 66 27.10 12.83 -9.58
C ASP A 66 28.46 12.99 -10.29
N SER A 67 28.95 11.92 -10.92
CA SER A 67 30.19 11.95 -11.70
C SER A 67 30.05 12.60 -13.08
N GLY A 68 28.83 12.89 -13.53
CA GLY A 68 28.53 13.34 -14.89
C GLY A 68 28.69 12.26 -15.96
N SER A 69 28.96 11.00 -15.58
CA SER A 69 29.11 9.87 -16.52
C SER A 69 27.77 9.35 -17.05
N TYR A 70 26.66 9.87 -16.55
CA TYR A 70 25.31 9.49 -16.92
C TYR A 70 24.40 10.71 -16.80
N GLN A 71 23.43 10.80 -17.70
CA GLN A 71 22.37 11.80 -17.68
C GLN A 71 21.04 11.08 -17.78
N LEU A 72 20.03 11.57 -17.07
CA LEU A 72 18.68 11.05 -17.19
C LEU A 72 18.12 11.40 -18.57
N ASP A 73 17.65 10.37 -19.26
CA ASP A 73 16.92 10.43 -20.52
C ASP A 73 16.03 9.19 -20.65
N PHE A 74 15.18 9.13 -21.66
CA PHE A 74 14.38 7.95 -21.96
C PHE A 74 15.28 6.74 -22.25
N LEU A 75 14.95 5.61 -21.64
CA LEU A 75 15.72 4.38 -21.79
C LEU A 75 15.60 3.84 -23.23
N PRO A 76 16.72 3.65 -23.97
CA PRO A 76 16.68 3.06 -25.31
C PRO A 76 16.17 1.61 -25.31
N GLU A 77 16.50 0.83 -24.28
CA GLU A 77 16.14 -0.58 -24.17
C GLU A 77 14.63 -0.84 -24.00
N THR A 78 13.85 0.19 -23.64
CA THR A 78 12.39 0.11 -23.50
C THR A 78 11.63 0.92 -24.55
N GLU A 79 12.32 1.40 -25.59
CA GLU A 79 11.70 2.16 -26.69
C GLU A 79 10.51 1.42 -27.31
N SER A 80 10.58 0.10 -27.44
CA SER A 80 9.50 -0.71 -28.00
C SER A 80 8.21 -0.65 -27.17
N ILE A 81 8.27 -0.37 -25.87
CA ILE A 81 7.08 -0.19 -25.02
C ILE A 81 6.40 1.13 -25.40
N ARG A 82 7.18 2.22 -25.50
CA ARG A 82 6.65 3.56 -25.80
C ARG A 82 6.08 3.68 -27.21
N ASN A 83 6.66 2.93 -28.14
CA ASN A 83 6.29 2.97 -29.55
C ASN A 83 5.22 1.93 -29.93
N ASP A 84 4.75 1.10 -29.00
CA ASP A 84 3.71 0.11 -29.25
C ASP A 84 2.31 0.69 -28.96
N PRO A 85 1.50 1.03 -29.98
CA PRO A 85 0.17 1.61 -29.78
C PRO A 85 -0.89 0.56 -29.38
N THR A 86 -0.53 -0.72 -29.30
CA THR A 86 -1.49 -1.82 -29.13
C THR A 86 -1.74 -2.17 -27.66
N TRP A 87 -0.78 -1.93 -26.77
CA TRP A 87 -1.00 -2.19 -25.36
C TRP A 87 -1.73 -1.00 -24.71
N GLN A 88 -2.56 -1.33 -23.72
CA GLN A 88 -3.32 -0.34 -22.98
C GLN A 88 -3.31 -0.70 -21.49
N GLY A 89 -3.58 0.30 -20.64
CA GLY A 89 -3.87 0.07 -19.23
C GLY A 89 -5.15 -0.74 -19.02
N PRO A 90 -5.43 -1.15 -17.78
CA PRO A 90 -6.62 -1.92 -17.50
C PRO A 90 -7.87 -1.02 -17.56
N ILE A 91 -9.04 -1.62 -17.73
CA ILE A 91 -10.30 -0.89 -17.52
C ILE A 91 -10.34 -0.28 -16.10
N LEU A 92 -10.96 0.89 -15.99
CA LEU A 92 -11.09 1.59 -14.71
C LEU A 92 -11.86 0.72 -13.72
N ALA A 93 -11.32 0.57 -12.51
CA ALA A 93 -11.97 -0.22 -11.48
C ALA A 93 -13.20 0.50 -10.89
N PRO A 94 -14.15 -0.26 -10.32
CA PRO A 94 -15.24 0.29 -9.51
C PRO A 94 -14.74 1.28 -8.46
N GLY A 95 -15.44 2.40 -8.28
CA GLY A 95 -15.01 3.45 -7.33
C GLY A 95 -13.80 4.29 -7.75
N LEU A 96 -13.12 3.99 -8.87
CA LEU A 96 -11.98 4.77 -9.40
C LEU A 96 -12.29 5.47 -10.73
N ILE A 97 -13.53 5.37 -11.25
CA ILE A 97 -13.94 6.01 -12.51
C ILE A 97 -14.05 7.53 -12.35
N LYS A 98 -14.58 7.99 -11.21
CA LYS A 98 -14.72 9.42 -10.88
C LYS A 98 -13.75 9.76 -9.75
N ARG A 99 -12.69 10.49 -10.08
CA ARG A 99 -11.62 10.90 -9.14
C ARG A 99 -11.30 12.39 -9.26
N SER A 100 -12.33 13.22 -9.47
CA SER A 100 -12.14 14.66 -9.68
C SER A 100 -11.59 15.39 -8.45
N THR A 101 -11.87 14.86 -7.25
CA THR A 101 -11.34 15.39 -5.99
C THR A 101 -10.92 14.25 -5.08
N GLU A 102 -9.71 14.37 -4.52
CA GLU A 102 -9.13 13.42 -3.59
C GLU A 102 -8.66 14.19 -2.35
N ILE A 103 -8.98 13.69 -1.15
CA ILE A 103 -8.41 14.21 0.09
C ILE A 103 -7.34 13.25 0.61
N THR A 104 -6.33 13.75 1.31
CA THR A 104 -5.25 12.94 1.88
C THR A 104 -5.18 13.13 3.40
N GLY A 105 -4.69 12.12 4.12
CA GLY A 105 -4.47 12.26 5.55
C GLY A 105 -4.06 10.96 6.24
N PRO A 106 -3.54 11.04 7.48
CA PRO A 106 -3.03 9.88 8.19
C PRO A 106 -4.16 8.91 8.59
N PRO A 107 -3.86 7.63 8.87
CA PRO A 107 -4.84 6.61 9.23
C PRO A 107 -5.30 6.74 10.70
N LEU A 108 -5.41 7.97 11.20
CA LEU A 108 -5.95 8.27 12.52
C LEU A 108 -7.48 8.16 12.49
N ARG A 109 -8.07 7.58 13.53
CA ARG A 109 -9.49 7.22 13.56
C ARG A 109 -10.45 8.40 13.29
N ASN A 110 -10.20 9.55 13.93
CA ASN A 110 -10.97 10.77 13.69
C ASN A 110 -10.78 11.32 12.28
N MET A 111 -9.54 11.29 11.76
CA MET A 111 -9.22 11.79 10.42
C MET A 111 -9.86 10.94 9.34
N LEU A 112 -9.86 9.62 9.50
CA LEU A 112 -10.58 8.66 8.66
C LEU A 112 -12.07 9.02 8.54
N ILE A 113 -12.75 9.21 9.66
CA ILE A 113 -14.19 9.59 9.66
C ILE A 113 -14.39 10.94 8.97
N ASN A 114 -13.60 11.96 9.32
CA ASN A 114 -13.73 13.29 8.73
C ASN A 114 -13.50 13.26 7.20
N ALA A 115 -12.50 12.52 6.74
CA ALA A 115 -12.16 12.40 5.33
C ALA A 115 -13.23 11.62 4.55
N LEU A 116 -13.75 10.53 5.11
CA LEU A 116 -14.85 9.77 4.51
C LEU A 116 -16.17 10.56 4.48
N ASN A 117 -16.36 11.53 5.37
CA ASN A 117 -17.53 12.41 5.37
C ASN A 117 -17.35 13.65 4.47
N ALA A 118 -16.17 13.88 3.90
CA ALA A 118 -15.89 15.04 3.06
C ALA A 118 -16.54 14.90 1.68
N PRO A 119 -16.91 16.01 1.01
CA PRO A 119 -17.51 16.00 -0.32
C PRO A 119 -16.46 15.76 -1.42
N VAL A 120 -15.77 14.62 -1.36
CA VAL A 120 -14.71 14.20 -2.28
C VAL A 120 -15.05 12.85 -2.92
N ASN A 121 -14.31 12.44 -3.97
CA ASN A 121 -14.55 11.15 -4.60
C ASN A 121 -13.73 10.03 -3.98
N THR A 122 -12.50 10.34 -3.57
CA THR A 122 -11.59 9.37 -2.97
C THR A 122 -10.90 9.96 -1.76
N TYR A 123 -10.41 9.08 -0.90
CA TYR A 123 -9.60 9.41 0.26
C TYR A 123 -8.34 8.55 0.25
N MET A 124 -7.19 9.20 0.12
CA MET A 124 -5.90 8.56 0.33
C MET A 124 -5.53 8.55 1.81
N THR A 125 -5.63 7.39 2.44
CA THR A 125 -5.17 7.18 3.81
C THR A 125 -3.68 6.82 3.81
N ASP A 126 -2.91 7.50 4.64
CA ASP A 126 -1.49 7.66 4.41
C ASP A 126 -0.62 7.13 5.55
N PHE A 127 0.06 6.01 5.33
CA PHE A 127 1.07 5.47 6.24
C PHE A 127 2.46 6.08 6.02
N GLU A 128 2.58 7.00 5.07
CA GLU A 128 3.84 7.55 4.57
C GLU A 128 4.04 9.00 5.05
N ASP A 129 4.24 9.99 4.18
CA ASP A 129 4.74 11.32 4.56
C ASP A 129 3.89 12.09 5.59
N SER A 130 2.57 11.88 5.66
CA SER A 130 1.73 12.58 6.65
C SER A 130 1.61 11.86 7.99
N ALA A 131 2.23 10.68 8.13
CA ALA A 131 2.21 9.88 9.36
C ALA A 131 3.62 9.62 9.89
N SER A 132 3.87 10.04 11.14
CA SER A 132 5.07 9.57 11.84
C SER A 132 4.98 8.04 12.01
N PRO A 133 5.98 7.26 11.56
CA PRO A 133 5.89 5.79 11.52
C PRO A 133 6.22 5.17 12.89
N THR A 134 5.54 5.63 13.94
CA THR A 134 5.56 4.97 15.24
C THR A 134 4.81 3.64 15.14
N TRP A 135 5.17 2.64 15.95
CA TRP A 135 4.44 1.37 16.01
C TRP A 135 2.93 1.59 16.15
N ASN A 136 2.55 2.43 17.11
CA ASN A 136 1.15 2.73 17.40
C ASN A 136 0.43 3.32 16.19
N ASN A 137 1.02 4.31 15.50
CA ASN A 137 0.38 4.91 14.34
C ASN A 137 0.17 3.90 13.20
N MET A 138 1.16 3.04 12.95
CA MET A 138 1.08 2.05 11.87
C MET A 138 0.10 0.93 12.21
N VAL A 139 0.20 0.34 13.40
CA VAL A 139 -0.64 -0.81 13.77
C VAL A 139 -2.09 -0.40 14.02
N TYR A 140 -2.33 0.73 14.71
CA TYR A 140 -3.70 1.22 14.88
C TYR A 140 -4.27 1.85 13.62
N GLY A 141 -3.42 2.30 12.68
CA GLY A 141 -3.89 2.66 11.35
C GLY A 141 -4.57 1.49 10.64
N GLN A 142 -4.00 0.28 10.76
CA GLN A 142 -4.61 -0.94 10.24
C GLN A 142 -5.91 -1.30 10.97
N VAL A 143 -5.95 -1.19 12.31
CA VAL A 143 -7.18 -1.37 13.12
C VAL A 143 -8.28 -0.41 12.67
N ASN A 144 -7.94 0.87 12.48
CA ASN A 144 -8.91 1.88 12.07
C ASN A 144 -9.46 1.60 10.67
N LEU A 145 -8.62 1.17 9.72
CA LEU A 145 -9.08 0.79 8.39
C LEU A 145 -9.94 -0.47 8.40
N TYR A 146 -9.56 -1.47 9.19
CA TYR A 146 -10.36 -2.68 9.40
C TYR A 146 -11.77 -2.35 9.87
N ASP A 147 -11.87 -1.46 10.86
CA ASP A 147 -13.14 -0.98 11.41
C ASP A 147 -13.91 -0.12 10.41
N ALA A 148 -13.24 0.81 9.71
CA ALA A 148 -13.87 1.68 8.72
C ALA A 148 -14.60 0.85 7.67
N ILE A 149 -13.90 -0.08 7.06
CA ILE A 149 -14.41 -0.91 5.96
C ILE A 149 -15.60 -1.76 6.40
N ARG A 150 -15.71 -2.07 7.70
CA ARG A 150 -16.83 -2.82 8.29
C ARG A 150 -17.90 -1.93 8.95
N ASN A 151 -17.87 -0.62 8.73
CA ASN A 151 -18.78 0.37 9.34
C ASN A 151 -18.75 0.37 10.88
N LYS A 152 -17.60 0.05 11.48
CA LYS A 152 -17.37 -0.01 12.95
C LYS A 152 -16.43 1.08 13.47
N ILE A 153 -16.09 2.08 12.64
CA ILE A 153 -15.10 3.10 12.99
C ILE A 153 -15.61 4.17 13.98
N ASN A 154 -16.93 4.33 14.13
CA ASN A 154 -17.52 5.34 14.99
C ASN A 154 -16.95 5.26 16.43
N PHE A 155 -16.76 6.40 17.06
CA PHE A 155 -16.28 6.49 18.44
C PHE A 155 -16.53 7.87 19.04
N ASP A 156 -16.46 7.94 20.37
CA ASP A 156 -16.62 9.17 21.13
C ASP A 156 -15.31 9.64 21.73
N THR A 157 -15.18 10.97 21.84
CA THR A 157 -14.21 11.63 22.71
C THR A 157 -14.97 12.45 23.75
N PRO A 158 -14.32 12.89 24.85
CA PRO A 158 -14.98 13.76 25.83
C PRO A 158 -15.54 15.08 25.25
N ARG A 159 -15.12 15.46 24.03
CA ARG A 159 -15.50 16.73 23.38
C ARG A 159 -16.45 16.57 22.20
N LYS A 160 -16.43 15.41 21.53
CA LYS A 160 -17.11 15.22 20.24
C LYS A 160 -17.32 13.72 19.95
N SER A 161 -18.49 13.40 19.42
CA SER A 161 -18.82 12.13 18.78
C SER A 161 -18.41 12.15 17.31
N TYR A 162 -17.78 11.07 16.84
CA TYR A 162 -17.36 10.90 15.46
C TYR A 162 -18.11 9.71 14.85
N GLU A 163 -18.89 9.99 13.81
CA GLU A 163 -19.70 9.01 13.11
C GLU A 163 -19.61 9.19 11.60
N LEU A 164 -19.64 8.09 10.85
CA LEU A 164 -19.79 8.13 9.40
C LEU A 164 -21.19 8.59 8.99
N ASN A 165 -21.28 9.40 7.93
CA ASN A 165 -22.53 9.90 7.38
C ASN A 165 -23.33 8.84 6.59
N GLY A 166 -22.81 7.63 6.46
CA GLY A 166 -23.41 6.54 5.67
C GLY A 166 -22.54 5.28 5.70
N ASN A 167 -22.90 4.30 4.86
CA ASN A 167 -22.12 3.07 4.72
C ASN A 167 -20.89 3.33 3.85
N VAL A 168 -19.76 2.69 4.19
CA VAL A 168 -18.50 2.82 3.43
C VAL A 168 -18.62 2.43 1.95
N ALA A 169 -19.60 1.61 1.58
CA ALA A 169 -19.93 1.35 0.18
C ALA A 169 -20.25 2.63 -0.61
N ASP A 170 -20.95 3.59 0.02
CA ASP A 170 -21.46 4.82 -0.60
C ASP A 170 -20.57 6.05 -0.34
N LEU A 171 -19.61 5.93 0.58
CA LEU A 171 -18.65 6.99 0.92
C LEU A 171 -17.46 7.04 -0.07
N PRO A 172 -16.59 8.07 -0.01
CA PRO A 172 -15.41 8.19 -0.87
C PRO A 172 -14.59 6.89 -0.91
N THR A 173 -14.04 6.57 -2.07
CA THR A 173 -13.22 5.37 -2.24
C THR A 173 -11.92 5.49 -1.46
N ILE A 174 -11.65 4.54 -0.56
CA ILE A 174 -10.41 4.47 0.21
C ILE A 174 -9.29 3.96 -0.70
N ILE A 175 -8.16 4.66 -0.69
CA ILE A 175 -6.91 4.28 -1.36
C ILE A 175 -5.80 4.35 -0.30
N VAL A 176 -5.02 3.28 -0.12
CA VAL A 176 -3.96 3.23 0.90
C VAL A 176 -2.61 3.61 0.30
N ARG A 177 -1.90 4.56 0.91
CA ARG A 177 -0.49 4.83 0.60
C ARG A 177 0.41 4.15 1.64
N PRO A 178 1.06 3.00 1.32
CA PRO A 178 2.04 2.39 2.19
C PRO A 178 3.36 3.19 2.18
N ARG A 179 4.22 2.94 3.18
CA ARG A 179 5.58 3.49 3.22
C ARG A 179 6.39 3.10 1.99
N GLY A 180 7.27 4.00 1.53
CA GLY A 180 8.13 3.77 0.36
C GLY A 180 9.19 2.68 0.54
N TRP A 181 9.75 2.18 -0.56
CA TRP A 181 10.64 1.00 -0.56
C TRP A 181 11.87 1.08 0.34
N HIS A 182 12.35 2.30 0.60
CA HIS A 182 13.53 2.59 1.42
C HIS A 182 13.29 2.39 2.93
N MET A 183 12.05 2.30 3.38
CA MET A 183 11.71 2.19 4.80
C MET A 183 11.65 0.73 5.29
N VAL A 184 11.87 0.53 6.59
CA VAL A 184 11.75 -0.76 7.28
C VAL A 184 10.82 -0.64 8.48
N GLU A 185 10.09 -1.70 8.79
CA GLU A 185 9.30 -1.81 10.01
C GLU A 185 10.16 -2.50 11.08
N LYS A 186 10.77 -1.67 11.93
CA LYS A 186 11.78 -2.11 12.90
C LYS A 186 11.22 -2.89 14.10
N HIS A 187 9.92 -3.06 14.21
CA HIS A 187 9.31 -3.83 15.31
C HIS A 187 9.04 -5.29 14.92
N LEU A 188 9.08 -5.64 13.63
CA LEU A 188 8.89 -7.03 13.15
C LEU A 188 10.11 -7.50 12.35
N TYR A 189 10.80 -8.50 12.88
CA TYR A 189 11.96 -9.13 12.24
C TYR A 189 11.57 -10.45 11.59
N VAL A 190 12.14 -10.70 10.41
CA VAL A 190 12.02 -11.94 9.65
C VAL A 190 13.43 -12.37 9.26
N ASP A 191 13.87 -13.54 9.72
CA ASP A 191 15.21 -14.06 9.44
C ASP A 191 16.33 -13.06 9.84
N ASP A 192 16.18 -12.48 11.04
CA ASP A 192 17.09 -11.52 11.69
C ASP A 192 17.28 -10.16 10.96
N GLU A 193 16.42 -9.83 10.01
CA GLU A 193 16.32 -8.47 9.44
C GLU A 193 14.92 -7.87 9.63
N PRO A 194 14.80 -6.53 9.80
CA PRO A 194 13.50 -5.89 9.87
C PRO A 194 12.75 -6.04 8.54
N ILE A 195 11.44 -6.28 8.64
CA ILE A 195 10.58 -6.44 7.47
C ILE A 195 10.53 -5.13 6.64
N SER A 196 10.33 -5.26 5.32
CA SER A 196 9.99 -4.11 4.49
C SER A 196 8.73 -3.41 5.01
N ALA A 197 8.82 -2.10 5.29
CA ALA A 197 7.69 -1.31 5.74
C ALA A 197 6.57 -1.27 4.69
N SER A 198 6.94 -1.18 3.41
CA SER A 198 6.01 -1.21 2.28
C SER A 198 5.18 -2.51 2.26
N LEU A 199 5.84 -3.65 2.50
CA LEU A 199 5.18 -4.97 2.50
C LEU A 199 4.35 -5.18 3.76
N PHE A 200 4.77 -4.63 4.89
CA PHE A 200 4.00 -4.63 6.13
C PHE A 200 2.67 -3.86 5.96
N ASP A 201 2.74 -2.62 5.50
CA ASP A 201 1.57 -1.75 5.34
C ASP A 201 0.60 -2.28 4.27
N PHE A 202 1.14 -2.62 3.09
CA PHE A 202 0.37 -3.22 2.00
C PHE A 202 -0.27 -4.54 2.45
N GLY A 203 0.55 -5.43 3.02
CA GLY A 203 0.18 -6.80 3.27
C GLY A 203 -0.91 -6.91 4.33
N LEU A 204 -0.80 -6.17 5.44
CA LEU A 204 -1.84 -6.17 6.47
C LEU A 204 -3.15 -5.57 5.95
N TYR A 205 -3.09 -4.43 5.25
CA TYR A 205 -4.31 -3.82 4.70
C TYR A 205 -4.99 -4.74 3.69
N PHE A 206 -4.22 -5.28 2.74
CA PHE A 206 -4.72 -6.17 1.71
C PHE A 206 -5.36 -7.42 2.30
N TYR A 207 -4.62 -8.13 3.15
CA TYR A 207 -5.03 -9.41 3.72
C TYR A 207 -6.38 -9.30 4.44
N HIS A 208 -6.53 -8.25 5.25
CA HIS A 208 -7.73 -8.08 6.06
C HIS A 208 -8.92 -7.50 5.32
N ASN A 209 -8.70 -6.74 4.25
CA ASN A 209 -9.76 -5.92 3.67
C ASN A 209 -10.11 -6.23 2.23
N ALA A 210 -9.26 -6.94 1.48
CA ALA A 210 -9.48 -7.15 0.04
C ALA A 210 -10.83 -7.81 -0.26
N LYS A 211 -11.18 -8.91 0.44
CA LYS A 211 -12.46 -9.61 0.22
C LYS A 211 -13.67 -8.76 0.60
N GLU A 212 -13.59 -8.03 1.70
CA GLU A 212 -14.67 -7.16 2.15
C GLU A 212 -14.87 -5.97 1.20
N LEU A 213 -13.79 -5.34 0.74
CA LEU A 213 -13.86 -4.26 -0.25
C LEU A 213 -14.50 -4.73 -1.56
N ILE A 214 -14.22 -5.96 -2.01
CA ILE A 214 -14.87 -6.57 -3.19
C ILE A 214 -16.36 -6.78 -2.93
N ASN A 215 -16.74 -7.30 -1.76
CA ASN A 215 -18.14 -7.48 -1.38
C ASN A 215 -18.91 -6.15 -1.35
N LEU A 216 -18.24 -5.05 -0.98
CA LEU A 216 -18.79 -3.68 -1.02
C LEU A 216 -18.82 -3.07 -2.42
N GLY A 217 -18.45 -3.81 -3.47
CA GLY A 217 -18.44 -3.33 -4.85
C GLY A 217 -17.26 -2.41 -5.21
N LYS A 218 -16.19 -2.42 -4.38
CA LYS A 218 -14.93 -1.70 -4.60
C LYS A 218 -13.78 -2.72 -4.68
N GLY A 219 -12.57 -2.33 -4.28
CA GLY A 219 -11.41 -3.22 -4.29
C GLY A 219 -10.25 -2.67 -3.46
N PRO A 220 -9.20 -3.49 -3.25
CA PRO A 220 -8.00 -3.07 -2.53
C PRO A 220 -7.15 -2.14 -3.41
N TYR A 221 -7.23 -0.84 -3.14
CA TYR A 221 -6.58 0.20 -3.95
C TYR A 221 -5.43 0.88 -3.20
N PHE A 222 -4.38 1.23 -3.95
CA PHE A 222 -3.13 1.75 -3.41
C PHE A 222 -2.62 2.99 -4.12
N TYR A 223 -1.87 3.81 -3.38
CA TYR A 223 -1.02 4.88 -3.90
C TYR A 223 0.44 4.49 -3.69
N LEU A 224 1.27 4.45 -4.72
CA LEU A 224 2.64 3.94 -4.64
C LEU A 224 3.66 5.09 -4.67
N PRO A 225 4.38 5.36 -3.57
CA PRO A 225 5.24 6.53 -3.47
C PRO A 225 6.68 6.27 -3.90
N LYS A 226 7.36 7.37 -4.28
CA LYS A 226 8.82 7.53 -4.32
C LYS A 226 9.58 6.44 -5.09
N MET A 227 8.97 5.90 -6.15
CA MET A 227 9.70 5.00 -7.05
C MET A 227 10.67 5.79 -7.92
N GLU A 228 11.83 5.21 -8.22
CA GLU A 228 12.88 5.85 -9.05
C GLU A 228 13.14 5.09 -10.37
N HIS A 229 12.54 3.92 -10.55
CA HIS A 229 12.75 3.10 -11.74
C HIS A 229 11.53 2.22 -12.02
N HIS A 230 11.22 1.98 -13.31
CA HIS A 230 10.12 1.10 -13.69
C HIS A 230 10.23 -0.33 -13.14
N LEU A 231 11.44 -0.82 -12.80
CA LEU A 231 11.62 -2.13 -12.19
C LEU A 231 11.12 -2.20 -10.73
N GLU A 232 10.94 -1.06 -10.08
CA GLU A 232 10.25 -0.98 -8.79
C GLU A 232 8.73 -1.07 -8.93
N ALA A 233 8.18 -0.55 -10.04
CA ALA A 233 6.79 -0.78 -10.41
C ALA A 233 6.56 -2.26 -10.76
N LYS A 234 7.54 -2.91 -11.42
CA LYS A 234 7.54 -4.35 -11.62
C LYS A 234 7.53 -5.12 -10.29
N LEU A 235 8.34 -4.70 -9.31
CA LEU A 235 8.35 -5.33 -7.99
C LEU A 235 6.96 -5.27 -7.35
N TRP A 236 6.28 -4.11 -7.39
CA TRP A 236 4.90 -4.00 -6.92
C TRP A 236 3.94 -4.92 -7.68
N ASN A 237 4.05 -4.98 -9.01
CA ASN A 237 3.22 -5.88 -9.81
C ASN A 237 3.39 -7.35 -9.39
N ASP A 238 4.62 -7.79 -9.15
CA ASP A 238 4.91 -9.16 -8.73
C ASP A 238 4.37 -9.43 -7.30
N VAL A 239 4.46 -8.45 -6.40
CA VAL A 239 3.84 -8.47 -5.06
C VAL A 239 2.31 -8.61 -5.17
N PHE A 240 1.66 -7.81 -6.01
CA PHE A 240 0.21 -7.86 -6.22
C PHE A 240 -0.24 -9.21 -6.81
N CYS A 241 0.56 -9.78 -7.71
CA CYS A 241 0.31 -11.10 -8.25
C CYS A 241 0.30 -12.16 -7.13
N VAL A 242 1.36 -12.24 -6.34
CA VAL A 242 1.42 -13.22 -5.24
C VAL A 242 0.32 -12.99 -4.21
N ALA A 243 0.00 -11.73 -3.90
CA ALA A 243 -1.07 -11.39 -2.96
C ALA A 243 -2.45 -11.87 -3.42
N GLN A 244 -2.80 -11.64 -4.69
CA GLN A 244 -4.09 -12.07 -5.26
C GLN A 244 -4.19 -13.60 -5.34
N ASP A 245 -3.09 -14.28 -5.68
CA ASP A 245 -3.04 -15.75 -5.68
C ASP A 245 -3.25 -16.32 -4.27
N PHE A 246 -2.60 -15.70 -3.28
CA PHE A 246 -2.62 -16.17 -1.90
C PHE A 246 -4.04 -16.20 -1.31
N ILE A 247 -4.85 -15.16 -1.54
CA ILE A 247 -6.22 -15.10 -1.01
C ILE A 247 -7.29 -15.58 -2.00
N GLY A 248 -6.89 -15.97 -3.22
CA GLY A 248 -7.76 -16.52 -4.26
C GLY A 248 -8.69 -15.49 -4.92
N ILE A 249 -8.19 -14.31 -5.29
CA ILE A 249 -8.96 -13.30 -6.04
C ILE A 249 -8.38 -13.09 -7.45
N PRO A 250 -9.16 -12.58 -8.43
CA PRO A 250 -8.70 -12.40 -9.80
C PRO A 250 -7.50 -11.46 -9.94
N ARG A 251 -6.69 -11.68 -10.99
CA ARG A 251 -5.64 -10.75 -11.42
C ARG A 251 -6.26 -9.41 -11.82
N GLY A 252 -5.62 -8.31 -11.44
CA GLY A 252 -6.11 -6.96 -11.72
C GLY A 252 -7.25 -6.51 -10.80
N THR A 253 -7.54 -7.22 -9.71
CA THR A 253 -8.46 -6.73 -8.67
C THR A 253 -7.80 -5.66 -7.80
N ILE A 254 -6.50 -5.81 -7.50
CA ILE A 254 -5.70 -4.72 -6.93
C ILE A 254 -5.56 -3.61 -7.97
N ARG A 255 -5.71 -2.35 -7.53
CA ARG A 255 -5.36 -1.17 -8.33
C ARG A 255 -4.35 -0.27 -7.63
N ALA A 256 -3.48 0.37 -8.40
CA ALA A 256 -2.43 1.22 -7.91
C ALA A 256 -2.29 2.50 -8.74
N THR A 257 -2.34 3.65 -8.08
CA THR A 257 -1.96 4.94 -8.65
C THR A 257 -0.53 5.24 -8.25
N VAL A 258 0.32 5.65 -9.18
CA VAL A 258 1.76 5.82 -8.94
C VAL A 258 2.15 7.29 -8.88
N LEU A 259 2.63 7.77 -7.74
CA LEU A 259 3.14 9.12 -7.65
C LEU A 259 4.44 9.25 -8.47
N ILE A 260 4.39 10.00 -9.57
CA ILE A 260 5.61 10.45 -10.27
C ILE A 260 6.18 11.66 -9.53
N GLU A 261 6.88 11.35 -8.45
CA GLU A 261 7.41 12.33 -7.49
C GLU A 261 8.92 12.22 -7.30
N THR A 262 9.61 11.55 -8.23
CA THR A 262 11.08 11.52 -8.30
C THR A 262 11.52 11.91 -9.71
N LEU A 263 12.64 12.62 -9.83
CA LEU A 263 13.16 13.03 -11.13
C LEU A 263 13.45 11.83 -12.07
N PRO A 264 14.06 10.71 -11.61
CA PRO A 264 14.26 9.54 -12.47
C PRO A 264 12.96 8.91 -13.00
N ALA A 265 11.88 8.91 -12.21
CA ALA A 265 10.60 8.33 -12.63
C ALA A 265 9.92 9.11 -13.75
N ALA A 266 10.16 10.42 -13.85
CA ALA A 266 9.60 11.25 -14.93
C ALA A 266 10.07 10.80 -16.33
N PHE A 267 11.25 10.19 -16.43
CA PHE A 267 11.79 9.63 -17.68
C PHE A 267 11.34 8.19 -17.97
N GLN A 268 10.50 7.62 -17.11
CA GLN A 268 10.10 6.20 -17.17
C GLN A 268 8.60 5.99 -16.92
N MET A 269 7.77 7.03 -17.13
CA MET A 269 6.33 6.98 -16.82
C MET A 269 5.60 5.88 -17.61
N GLU A 270 5.92 5.75 -18.90
CA GLU A 270 5.30 4.77 -19.78
C GLU A 270 5.66 3.34 -19.36
N GLU A 271 6.93 3.11 -19.03
CA GLU A 271 7.43 1.84 -18.52
C GLU A 271 6.83 1.50 -17.15
N ILE A 272 6.65 2.48 -16.26
CA ILE A 272 5.98 2.30 -14.97
C ILE A 272 4.55 1.82 -15.17
N ILE A 273 3.77 2.48 -16.04
CA ILE A 273 2.41 2.05 -16.37
C ILE A 273 2.44 0.66 -16.99
N TYR A 274 3.35 0.39 -17.91
CA TYR A 274 3.48 -0.91 -18.57
C TYR A 274 3.75 -2.05 -17.58
N GLN A 275 4.66 -1.85 -16.62
CA GLN A 275 4.97 -2.86 -15.61
C GLN A 275 3.77 -3.13 -14.69
N LEU A 276 2.92 -2.12 -14.48
CA LEU A 276 1.68 -2.22 -13.72
C LEU A 276 0.44 -2.37 -14.61
N ARG A 277 0.53 -2.68 -15.91
CA ARG A 277 -0.61 -2.60 -16.86
C ARG A 277 -1.84 -3.44 -16.51
N GLN A 278 -1.70 -4.44 -15.63
CA GLN A 278 -2.85 -5.20 -15.10
C GLN A 278 -3.44 -4.62 -13.82
N HIS A 279 -2.72 -3.73 -13.13
CA HIS A 279 -3.05 -3.18 -11.82
C HIS A 279 -3.02 -1.63 -11.78
N SER A 280 -2.72 -0.95 -12.89
CA SER A 280 -2.63 0.52 -12.91
C SER A 280 -4.01 1.17 -12.73
N SER A 281 -4.03 2.29 -12.01
CA SER A 281 -5.15 3.23 -11.96
C SER A 281 -4.71 4.68 -12.18
N GLY A 282 -3.58 4.86 -12.88
CA GLY A 282 -3.02 6.17 -13.23
C GLY A 282 -1.70 6.47 -12.53
N LEU A 283 -1.26 7.72 -12.72
CA LEU A 283 -0.10 8.34 -12.11
C LEU A 283 -0.59 9.47 -11.18
#